data_AF-A0A4Q3NEY9-F1
#
_entry.id   AF-A0A4Q3NEY9-F1
#
_cell.length_a   1.000
_cell.length_b   1.000
_cell.length_c   1.000
_cell.angle_alpha   90.00
_cell.angle_beta   90.00
_cell.angle_gamma   90.00
#
_symmetry.space_group_name_H-M   'P 1'
#
loop_
_entity.id
_entity.type
_entity.pdbx_description
1 polymer ?
#
loop_
_entity_poly.entity_id
_entity_poly.type
_entity_poly.pdbx_seq_one_letter_code
_entity_poly.pdbx_strand_id
1 'polypeptide(L)'
;MDFDFAQIAVPFRMQPGLARLPPGTPQLTPLQPGSALHAEKLAVLQAGLSRHCSPGFDPAPAIESIAECARRTRTAATFDSKTPVETAFEEDFAVLDGATAALPWLCVCVPSHWAPEDKLGQDFMALHAPVADNAALLAAAPRLVQLVTQGGCWERFVWTISP
;
A
#
# COMPACT_ATOMS: atom_id res chain seq x y z
N MET A 1 0.77 -10.87 15.35
CA MET A 1 1.73 -10.29 14.41
C MET A 1 3.10 -10.83 14.77
N ASP A 2 3.74 -11.55 13.86
CA ASP A 2 5.13 -12.01 14.03
C ASP A 2 6.03 -10.95 13.37
N PHE A 3 6.42 -9.93 14.15
CA PHE A 3 7.24 -8.82 13.65
C PHE A 3 8.71 -9.13 13.87
N ASP A 4 9.50 -9.13 12.79
CA ASP A 4 10.93 -9.30 12.85
C ASP A 4 11.61 -8.01 13.33
N PHE A 5 12.08 -8.00 14.58
CA PHE A 5 12.79 -6.87 15.17
C PHE A 5 14.10 -6.51 14.46
N ALA A 6 14.66 -7.40 13.63
CA ALA A 6 15.82 -7.06 12.80
C ALA A 6 15.50 -5.97 11.75
N GLN A 7 14.21 -5.71 11.47
CA GLN A 7 13.78 -4.62 10.59
C GLN A 7 13.89 -3.23 11.24
N ILE A 8 14.17 -3.13 12.55
CA ILE A 8 14.38 -1.86 13.24
C ILE A 8 15.89 -1.52 13.27
N ALA A 9 16.31 -0.56 12.44
CA ALA A 9 17.70 -0.09 12.40
C ALA A 9 17.94 1.06 13.41
N VAL A 10 19.07 1.00 14.14
CA VAL A 10 19.54 2.06 15.07
C VAL A 10 21.00 2.43 14.71
N PRO A 11 21.35 3.72 14.57
CA PRO A 11 20.49 4.90 14.68
C PRO A 11 19.51 5.00 13.51
N PHE A 12 18.30 5.52 13.79
CA PHE A 12 17.27 5.69 12.77
C PHE A 12 17.74 6.68 11.69
N ARG A 13 17.55 6.33 10.42
CA ARG A 13 17.77 7.22 9.28
C ARG A 13 16.61 7.09 8.30
N MET A 14 16.04 8.21 7.88
CA MET A 14 15.09 8.25 6.76
C MET A 14 15.85 7.93 5.46
N GLN A 15 15.78 6.67 5.04
CA GLN A 15 16.29 6.19 3.76
C GLN A 15 15.16 5.50 2.99
N PRO A 16 15.23 5.46 1.65
CA PRO A 16 14.21 4.76 0.85
C PRO A 16 14.06 3.30 1.29
N GLY A 17 15.18 2.59 1.52
CA GLY A 17 15.17 1.23 2.10
C GLY A 17 14.49 0.18 1.22
N LEU A 18 14.45 0.36 -0.11
CA LEU A 18 13.83 -0.56 -1.05
C LEU A 18 14.73 -1.77 -1.36
N ALA A 19 14.21 -2.97 -1.14
CA ALA A 19 14.79 -4.23 -1.60
C ALA A 19 13.96 -4.80 -2.77
N ARG A 20 14.63 -5.32 -3.80
CA ARG A 20 13.94 -5.99 -4.91
C ARG A 20 13.52 -7.39 -4.50
N LEU A 21 12.26 -7.73 -4.72
CA LEU A 21 11.75 -9.08 -4.45
C LEU A 21 11.97 -10.01 -5.65
N PRO A 22 12.38 -11.27 -5.39
CA PRO A 22 12.37 -12.31 -6.41
C PRO A 22 10.96 -12.54 -6.99
N PRO A 23 10.85 -12.97 -8.26
CA PRO A 23 9.56 -13.38 -8.82
C PRO A 23 8.92 -14.50 -8.00
N GLY A 24 7.63 -14.36 -7.68
CA GLY A 24 6.87 -15.35 -6.92
C GLY A 24 6.95 -15.19 -5.40
N THR A 25 7.73 -14.22 -4.89
CA THR A 25 7.67 -13.86 -3.47
C THR A 25 6.27 -13.36 -3.10
N PRO A 26 5.62 -13.95 -2.08
CA PRO A 26 4.34 -13.48 -1.57
C PRO A 26 4.45 -12.02 -1.06
N GLN A 27 3.47 -11.19 -1.42
CA GLN A 27 3.37 -9.76 -1.03
C GLN A 27 1.99 -9.40 -0.47
N LEU A 28 1.13 -10.41 -0.32
CA LEU A 28 -0.25 -10.23 0.12
C LEU A 28 -0.48 -11.19 1.27
N THR A 29 -1.02 -10.70 2.36
CA THR A 29 -1.33 -11.49 3.54
C THR A 29 -2.83 -11.71 3.58
N PRO A 30 -3.34 -12.95 3.51
CA PRO A 30 -4.78 -13.20 3.54
C PRO A 30 -5.38 -12.70 4.85
N LEU A 31 -6.45 -11.92 4.74
CA LEU A 31 -7.17 -11.44 5.92
C LEU A 31 -8.07 -12.55 6.45
N GLN A 32 -7.80 -13.01 7.67
CA GLN A 32 -8.63 -14.03 8.31
C GLN A 32 -10.05 -13.48 8.62
N PRO A 33 -11.12 -14.07 8.07
CA PRO A 33 -12.48 -13.67 8.40
C PRO A 33 -12.75 -13.82 9.90
N GLY A 34 -13.37 -12.81 10.50
CA GLY A 34 -13.68 -12.79 11.94
C GLY A 34 -12.53 -12.37 12.86
N SER A 35 -11.34 -12.08 12.32
CA SER A 35 -10.26 -11.42 13.08
C SER A 35 -10.64 -9.98 13.47
N ALA A 36 -9.93 -9.40 14.44
CA ALA A 36 -10.12 -7.99 14.84
C ALA A 36 -9.89 -7.04 13.65
N LEU A 37 -8.80 -7.22 12.90
CA LEU A 37 -8.51 -6.45 11.70
C LEU A 37 -9.61 -6.59 10.65
N HIS A 38 -10.14 -7.80 10.44
CA HIS A 38 -11.26 -8.01 9.54
C HIS A 38 -12.51 -7.23 9.96
N ALA A 39 -12.84 -7.21 11.26
CA ALA A 39 -13.99 -6.46 11.76
C ALA A 39 -13.82 -4.94 11.54
N GLU A 40 -12.62 -4.41 11.79
CA GLU A 40 -12.28 -3.00 11.55
C GLU A 40 -12.41 -2.63 10.07
N LYS A 41 -11.77 -3.40 9.17
CA LYS A 41 -11.84 -3.14 7.72
C LYS A 41 -13.27 -3.28 7.18
N LEU A 42 -14.04 -4.24 7.69
CA LEU A 42 -15.43 -4.41 7.29
C LEU A 42 -16.30 -3.21 7.70
N ALA A 43 -16.07 -2.62 8.88
CA ALA A 43 -16.79 -1.43 9.33
C ALA A 43 -16.52 -0.22 8.41
N VAL A 44 -15.25 -0.01 8.01
CA VAL A 44 -14.86 1.07 7.09
C VAL A 44 -15.47 0.87 5.70
N LEU A 45 -15.45 -0.37 5.18
CA LEU A 45 -16.12 -0.74 3.93
C LEU A 45 -17.63 -0.46 3.99
N GLN A 46 -18.30 -0.88 5.07
CA GLN A 46 -19.74 -0.68 5.24
C GLN A 46 -20.12 0.80 5.37
N ALA A 47 -19.23 1.63 5.90
CA ALA A 47 -19.40 3.08 5.94
C ALA A 47 -19.16 3.76 4.58
N GLY A 48 -18.68 3.03 3.57
CA GLY A 48 -18.34 3.58 2.26
C GLY A 48 -17.08 4.45 2.25
N LEU A 49 -16.21 4.27 3.25
CA LEU A 49 -15.00 5.08 3.46
C LEU A 49 -13.71 4.35 3.06
N SER A 50 -13.80 3.08 2.62
CA SER A 50 -12.61 2.27 2.33
C SER A 50 -11.89 2.69 1.05
N ARG A 51 -12.57 3.37 0.12
CA ARG A 51 -12.06 3.64 -1.22
C ARG A 51 -12.21 5.10 -1.62
N HIS A 52 -11.11 5.68 -2.10
CA HIS A 52 -11.09 7.01 -2.71
C HIS A 52 -10.54 6.89 -4.13
N CYS A 53 -11.23 7.51 -5.09
CA CYS A 53 -10.88 7.41 -6.51
C CYS A 53 -11.00 8.78 -7.17
N SER A 54 -9.97 9.18 -7.91
CA SER A 54 -10.00 10.42 -8.68
C SER A 54 -11.07 10.34 -9.79
N PRO A 55 -11.77 11.45 -10.08
CA PRO A 55 -12.72 11.48 -11.19
C PRO A 55 -12.10 11.02 -12.51
N GLY A 56 -12.74 10.05 -13.17
CA GLY A 56 -12.29 9.51 -14.46
C GLY A 56 -11.20 8.43 -14.39
N PHE A 57 -10.72 8.08 -13.20
CA PHE A 57 -9.81 6.94 -13.04
C PHE A 57 -10.58 5.62 -12.90
N ASP A 58 -10.16 4.59 -13.63
CA ASP A 58 -10.69 3.23 -13.52
C ASP A 58 -9.76 2.35 -12.66
N PRO A 59 -10.18 1.92 -11.45
CA PRO A 59 -9.36 1.08 -10.59
C PRO A 59 -9.41 -0.41 -10.93
N ALA A 60 -10.27 -0.84 -11.86
CA ALA A 60 -10.43 -2.27 -12.18
C ALA A 60 -9.11 -2.96 -12.60
N PRO A 61 -8.23 -2.36 -13.42
CA PRO A 61 -6.94 -2.97 -13.76
C PRO A 61 -6.02 -3.19 -12.55
N ALA A 62 -6.05 -2.27 -11.57
CA ALA A 62 -5.27 -2.41 -10.34
C ALA A 62 -5.78 -3.57 -9.48
N ILE A 63 -7.11 -3.68 -9.33
CA ILE A 63 -7.75 -4.78 -8.58
C ILE A 63 -7.46 -6.13 -9.26
N GLU A 64 -7.52 -6.21 -10.59
CA GLU A 64 -7.19 -7.44 -11.32
C GLU A 64 -5.70 -7.80 -11.18
N SER A 65 -4.80 -6.81 -11.15
CA SER A 65 -3.36 -7.05 -10.90
C SER A 65 -3.10 -7.63 -9.51
N ILE A 66 -3.84 -7.16 -8.48
CA ILE A 66 -3.79 -7.74 -7.13
C ILE A 66 -4.31 -9.18 -7.17
N ALA A 67 -5.40 -9.44 -7.90
CA ALA A 67 -5.94 -10.79 -8.05
C ALA A 67 -4.96 -11.74 -8.75
N GLU A 68 -4.28 -11.28 -9.81
CA GLU A 68 -3.22 -12.03 -10.47
C GLU A 68 -2.02 -12.30 -9.55
N CYS A 69 -1.63 -11.30 -8.74
CA CYS A 69 -0.58 -11.48 -7.74
C CYS A 69 -0.95 -12.59 -6.76
N ALA A 70 -2.15 -12.54 -6.17
CA ALA A 70 -2.64 -13.54 -5.24
C ALA A 70 -2.67 -14.95 -5.84
N ARG A 71 -3.09 -15.09 -7.11
CA ARG A 71 -3.05 -16.37 -7.85
C ARG A 71 -1.62 -16.87 -8.04
N ARG A 72 -0.71 -16.00 -8.48
CA ARG A 72 0.69 -16.33 -8.77
C ARG A 72 1.46 -16.76 -7.52
N THR A 73 1.23 -16.10 -6.39
CA THR A 73 1.94 -16.37 -5.12
C THR A 73 1.22 -17.41 -4.26
N ARG A 74 0.04 -17.89 -4.68
CA ARG A 74 -0.80 -18.86 -3.96
C ARG A 74 -1.18 -18.40 -2.55
N THR A 75 -1.24 -17.10 -2.30
CA THR A 75 -1.52 -16.57 -0.96
C THR A 75 -3.00 -16.62 -0.61
N ALA A 76 -3.90 -16.44 -1.58
CA ALA A 76 -5.32 -16.64 -1.36
C ALA A 76 -5.90 -17.48 -2.51
N ALA A 77 -6.22 -18.75 -2.23
CA ALA A 77 -6.74 -19.69 -3.24
C ALA A 77 -8.10 -19.26 -3.84
N THR A 78 -8.81 -18.31 -3.20
CA THR A 78 -10.19 -17.95 -3.52
C THR A 78 -10.44 -16.47 -3.70
N PHE A 79 -9.40 -15.62 -3.77
CA PHE A 79 -9.64 -14.21 -4.08
C PHE A 79 -10.05 -14.06 -5.55
N ASP A 80 -11.31 -13.74 -5.77
CA ASP A 80 -11.82 -13.25 -7.04
C ASP A 80 -11.95 -11.72 -6.98
N SER A 81 -11.87 -11.05 -8.14
CA SER A 81 -12.01 -9.58 -8.22
C SER A 81 -13.41 -9.06 -7.87
N LYS A 82 -14.35 -9.96 -7.52
CA LYS A 82 -15.70 -9.62 -7.02
C LYS A 82 -15.73 -9.47 -5.50
N THR A 83 -14.80 -10.11 -4.80
CA THR A 83 -14.62 -9.93 -3.36
C THR A 83 -13.98 -8.56 -3.11
N PRO A 84 -14.47 -7.76 -2.14
CA PRO A 84 -13.83 -6.50 -1.80
C PRO A 84 -12.38 -6.73 -1.34
N VAL A 85 -11.42 -6.12 -2.05
CA VAL A 85 -9.98 -6.32 -1.84
C VAL A 85 -9.54 -5.96 -0.42
N GLU A 86 -10.14 -4.93 0.17
CA GLU A 86 -9.92 -4.49 1.56
C GLU A 86 -10.34 -5.51 2.61
N THR A 87 -11.19 -6.48 2.27
CA THR A 87 -11.59 -7.58 3.18
C THR A 87 -10.92 -8.90 2.84
N ALA A 88 -10.17 -8.97 1.74
CA ALA A 88 -9.45 -10.16 1.31
C ALA A 88 -8.02 -10.22 1.85
N PHE A 89 -7.41 -9.06 2.11
CA PHE A 89 -6.00 -8.95 2.50
C PHE A 89 -5.79 -8.00 3.69
N GLU A 90 -4.75 -8.29 4.49
CA GLU A 90 -4.38 -7.45 5.63
C GLU A 90 -3.84 -6.10 5.18
N GLU A 91 -3.27 -6.01 3.98
CA GLU A 91 -2.71 -4.78 3.42
C GLU A 91 -3.78 -3.76 3.00
N ASP A 92 -3.43 -2.49 3.11
CA ASP A 92 -4.12 -1.39 2.43
C ASP A 92 -3.39 -1.08 1.12
N PHE A 93 -4.11 -0.58 0.11
CA PHE A 93 -3.62 -0.44 -1.25
C PHE A 93 -3.67 1.01 -1.73
N ALA A 94 -2.69 1.37 -2.56
CA ALA A 94 -2.66 2.62 -3.29
C ALA A 94 -2.16 2.36 -4.71
N VAL A 95 -2.70 3.10 -5.67
CA VAL A 95 -2.11 3.19 -7.02
C VAL A 95 -1.27 4.45 -7.09
N LEU A 96 -0.06 4.30 -7.62
CA LEU A 96 0.83 5.39 -8.00
C LEU A 96 0.92 5.44 -9.52
N ASP A 97 0.56 6.58 -10.12
CA ASP A 97 0.75 6.80 -11.54
C ASP A 97 2.23 7.09 -11.83
N GLY A 98 2.87 6.24 -12.65
CA GLY A 98 4.28 6.39 -13.00
C GLY A 98 4.61 7.59 -13.91
N ALA A 99 3.61 8.14 -14.61
CA ALA A 99 3.79 9.30 -15.47
C ALA A 99 3.67 10.62 -14.69
N THR A 100 2.70 10.70 -13.78
CA THR A 100 2.39 11.94 -13.04
C THR A 100 2.87 11.94 -11.59
N ALA A 101 3.28 10.80 -11.06
CA ALA A 101 3.55 10.57 -9.64
C ALA A 101 2.35 10.80 -8.71
N ALA A 102 1.14 10.94 -9.26
CA ALA A 102 -0.08 11.15 -8.50
C ALA A 102 -0.64 9.86 -7.92
N LEU A 103 -1.47 9.97 -6.88
CA LEU A 103 -2.22 8.85 -6.30
C LEU A 103 -3.68 8.90 -6.75
N PRO A 104 -4.05 8.28 -7.90
CA PRO A 104 -5.41 8.37 -8.41
C PRO A 104 -6.40 7.43 -7.71
N TRP A 105 -5.92 6.46 -6.93
CA TRP A 105 -6.77 5.52 -6.21
C TRP A 105 -6.14 5.05 -4.91
N LEU A 106 -6.98 4.97 -3.88
CA LEU A 106 -6.65 4.53 -2.53
C LEU A 106 -7.73 3.54 -2.07
N CYS A 107 -7.31 2.44 -1.48
CA CYS A 107 -8.14 1.47 -0.77
C CYS A 107 -7.53 1.26 0.63
N VAL A 108 -7.93 2.08 1.59
CA VAL A 108 -7.24 2.23 2.88
C VAL A 108 -8.26 2.18 4.01
N CYS A 109 -8.10 1.23 4.92
CA CYS A 109 -9.01 1.04 6.05
C CYS A 109 -8.35 1.31 7.41
N VAL A 110 -7.03 1.12 7.53
CA VAL A 110 -6.29 1.20 8.79
C VAL A 110 -5.04 2.08 8.64
N PRO A 111 -5.19 3.36 8.26
CA PRO A 111 -4.05 4.25 8.05
C PRO A 111 -3.32 4.57 9.36
N SER A 112 -2.00 4.74 9.28
CA SER A 112 -1.14 5.11 10.40
C SER A 112 -1.10 6.63 10.63
N HIS A 113 -2.18 7.17 11.21
CA HIS A 113 -2.34 8.59 11.57
C HIS A 113 -2.38 9.58 10.40
N TRP A 114 -2.93 9.17 9.25
CA TRP A 114 -3.22 10.06 8.13
C TRP A 114 -4.61 9.78 7.54
N ALA A 115 -5.20 10.77 6.89
CA ALA A 115 -6.52 10.68 6.26
C ALA A 115 -6.37 10.39 4.75
N PRO A 116 -6.86 9.26 4.22
CA PRO A 116 -6.76 8.92 2.80
C PRO A 116 -7.40 9.94 1.85
N GLU A 117 -8.54 10.50 2.23
CA GLU A 117 -9.28 11.50 1.47
C GLU A 117 -8.45 12.76 1.20
N ASP A 118 -7.58 13.15 2.14
CA ASP A 118 -6.73 14.33 1.99
C ASP A 118 -5.61 14.11 0.98
N LYS A 119 -5.26 12.84 0.67
CA LYS A 119 -4.10 12.47 -0.13
C LYS A 119 -4.41 12.13 -1.58
N LEU A 120 -5.67 11.95 -1.92
CA LEU A 120 -6.10 11.61 -3.27
C LEU A 120 -5.61 12.67 -4.28
N GLY A 121 -5.01 12.21 -5.38
CA GLY A 121 -4.52 13.06 -6.47
C GLY A 121 -3.25 13.86 -6.17
N GLN A 122 -2.73 13.84 -4.94
CA GLN A 122 -1.45 14.48 -4.62
C GLN A 122 -0.30 13.74 -5.30
N ASP A 123 0.75 14.49 -5.67
CA ASP A 123 2.00 13.89 -6.12
C ASP A 123 2.81 13.30 -4.95
N PHE A 124 3.81 12.48 -5.29
CA PHE A 124 4.68 11.83 -4.32
C PHE A 124 5.33 12.82 -3.34
N MET A 125 5.71 14.02 -3.78
CA MET A 125 6.38 15.00 -2.92
C MET A 125 5.41 15.63 -1.93
N ALA A 126 4.24 16.08 -2.39
CA ALA A 126 3.19 16.66 -1.56
C ALA A 126 2.69 15.64 -0.52
N LEU A 127 2.53 14.38 -0.91
CA LEU A 127 2.13 13.29 -0.03
C LEU A 127 3.07 13.16 1.18
N HIS A 128 4.39 13.23 0.93
CA HIS A 128 5.44 13.00 1.92
C HIS A 128 5.95 14.28 2.60
N ALA A 129 5.42 15.46 2.27
CA ALA A 129 5.83 16.73 2.87
C ALA A 129 5.76 16.75 4.42
N PRO A 130 4.77 16.12 5.10
CA PRO A 130 4.70 16.10 6.56
C PRO A 130 5.76 15.22 7.25
N VAL A 131 6.51 14.40 6.50
CA VAL A 131 7.50 13.47 7.06
C VAL A 131 8.77 14.24 7.41
N ALA A 132 9.23 14.18 8.67
CA ALA A 132 10.48 14.80 9.09
C ALA A 132 11.70 14.14 8.40
N ASP A 133 12.79 14.90 8.26
CA ASP A 133 14.06 14.46 7.64
C ASP A 133 13.90 13.84 6.24
N ASN A 134 12.88 14.27 5.49
CA ASN A 134 12.52 13.72 4.17
C ASN A 134 13.34 14.29 3.00
N ALA A 135 14.31 15.18 3.24
CA ALA A 135 15.03 15.88 2.16
C ALA A 135 15.68 14.90 1.17
N ALA A 136 16.30 13.82 1.67
CA ALA A 136 16.89 12.78 0.83
C ALA A 136 15.84 11.98 0.05
N LEU A 137 14.67 11.73 0.65
CA LEU A 137 13.54 11.06 0.02
C LEU A 137 12.97 11.91 -1.12
N LEU A 138 12.73 13.20 -0.87
CA LEU A 138 12.20 14.15 -1.85
C LEU A 138 13.18 14.32 -3.03
N ALA A 139 14.49 14.43 -2.75
CA ALA A 139 15.50 14.50 -3.81
C ALA A 139 15.56 13.23 -4.68
N ALA A 140 15.22 12.06 -4.12
CA ALA A 140 15.19 10.79 -4.83
C ALA A 140 13.84 10.50 -5.51
N ALA A 141 12.79 11.26 -5.22
CA ALA A 141 11.41 10.96 -5.59
C ALA A 141 11.22 10.62 -7.09
N PRO A 142 11.73 11.40 -8.07
CA PRO A 142 11.53 11.07 -9.49
C PRO A 142 12.12 9.71 -9.88
N ARG A 143 13.30 9.37 -9.33
CA ARG A 143 13.95 8.07 -9.57
C ARG A 143 13.22 6.93 -8.86
N LEU A 144 12.67 7.19 -7.67
CA LEU A 144 11.90 6.19 -6.93
C LEU A 144 10.59 5.86 -7.64
N VAL A 145 9.85 6.86 -8.10
CA VAL A 145 8.62 6.67 -8.89
C VAL A 145 8.94 5.82 -10.11
N GLN A 146 9.95 6.22 -10.90
CA GLN A 146 10.38 5.43 -12.06
C GLN A 146 10.76 3.99 -11.68
N LEU A 147 11.52 3.79 -10.59
CA LEU A 147 11.98 2.48 -10.12
C LEU A 147 10.81 1.54 -9.76
N VAL A 148 9.78 2.05 -9.09
CA VAL A 148 8.64 1.24 -8.64
C VAL A 148 7.59 1.04 -9.74
N THR A 149 7.57 1.88 -10.77
CA THR A 149 6.61 1.78 -11.89
C THR A 149 7.18 1.16 -13.17
N GLN A 150 8.50 0.94 -13.27
CA GLN A 150 9.15 0.32 -14.45
C GLN A 150 9.03 -1.22 -14.50
N GLY A 151 8.25 -1.83 -13.60
CA GLY A 151 8.06 -3.27 -13.52
C GLY A 151 9.00 -3.95 -12.51
N GLY A 152 8.46 -4.94 -11.81
CA GLY A 152 9.10 -5.61 -10.68
C GLY A 152 8.38 -5.37 -9.36
N CYS A 153 8.81 -6.08 -8.33
CA CYS A 153 8.24 -6.01 -6.99
C CYS A 153 9.34 -5.56 -6.03
N TRP A 154 9.00 -4.62 -5.16
CA TRP A 154 9.93 -3.98 -4.23
C TRP A 154 9.29 -3.92 -2.85
N GLU A 155 10.11 -4.09 -1.81
CA GLU A 155 9.66 -4.06 -0.42
C GLU A 155 10.51 -3.10 0.39
N ARG A 156 9.86 -2.46 1.36
CA ARG A 156 10.51 -1.74 2.44
C ARG A 156 9.63 -1.85 3.69
N PHE A 157 10.24 -1.69 4.85
CA PHE A 157 9.52 -1.70 6.12
C PHE A 157 9.35 -0.28 6.67
N VAL A 158 8.15 0.00 7.16
CA VAL A 158 7.80 1.22 7.91
C VAL A 158 7.13 0.76 9.18
N TRP A 159 7.40 1.44 10.28
CA TRP A 159 6.80 1.12 11.58
C TRP A 159 6.37 2.40 12.29
N THR A 160 5.38 2.25 13.16
CA THR A 160 4.97 3.22 14.16
C THR A 160 4.57 2.44 15.42
N ILE A 161 4.32 3.15 16.51
CA ILE A 161 3.75 2.56 17.73
C ILE A 161 2.37 3.18 17.92
N SER A 162 1.36 2.33 18.05
CA SER A 162 0.00 2.73 18.41
C SER A 162 -0.27 2.32 19.87
N PRO A 163 -0.84 3.19 20.70
CA PRO A 163 -1.13 2.91 22.11
C PRO A 163 -2.23 1.87 22.32
#